data_AF-V4IV40-F1
#
_entry.id   AF-V4IV40-F1
#
_cell.length_a   1.000
_cell.length_b   1.000
_cell.length_c   1.000
_cell.angle_alpha   90.00
_cell.angle_beta   90.00
_cell.angle_gamma   90.00
#
_symmetry.space_group_name_H-M   'P 1'
#
loop_
_entity.id
_entity.type
_entity.pdbx_description
1 polymer ?
#
loop_
_entity_poly.entity_id
_entity_poly.type
_entity_poly.pdbx_seq_one_letter_code
_entity_poly.pdbx_strand_id
1 'polypeptide(L)'
;MLAYTAFENLRDLEGQIGYAEANGVPLADKLVPFGSGMLGVGSIGVLLWRMPVLAAGAVGSFLLGVTPTMHDFWNEEDDQQRQVELYQFVKNVVILGAVIDLLRQGLEQH
;
A
#
# COMPACT_ATOMS: atom_id res chain seq x y z
N MET A 1 6.15 0.45 -14.94
CA MET A 1 5.82 1.60 -15.80
C MET A 1 6.26 2.93 -15.18
N LEU A 2 5.85 3.30 -13.95
CA LEU A 2 6.20 4.60 -13.35
C LEU A 2 7.71 4.87 -13.21
N ALA A 3 8.49 3.89 -12.74
CA ALA A 3 9.95 4.03 -12.62
C ALA A 3 10.64 4.23 -13.99
N TYR A 4 10.10 3.61 -15.04
CA TYR A 4 10.60 3.77 -16.41
C TYR A 4 10.29 5.17 -16.95
N THR A 5 9.07 5.67 -16.73
CA THR A 5 8.69 7.04 -17.08
C THR A 5 9.50 8.09 -16.31
N ALA A 6 9.78 7.86 -15.02
CA ALA A 6 10.68 8.72 -14.26
C ALA A 6 12.10 8.74 -14.84
N PHE A 7 12.62 7.58 -15.24
CA PHE A 7 13.93 7.45 -15.84
C PHE A 7 14.02 8.14 -17.20
N GLU A 8 13.03 7.95 -18.07
CA GLU A 8 12.99 8.63 -19.38
C GLU A 8 12.89 10.15 -19.24
N ASN A 9 12.05 10.65 -18.34
CA ASN A 9 11.93 12.10 -18.09
C ASN A 9 13.24 12.71 -17.57
N LEU A 10 13.99 11.99 -16.72
CA LEU A 10 15.29 12.44 -16.24
C LEU A 10 16.38 12.35 -17.32
N ARG A 11 16.25 11.41 -18.26
CA ARG A 11 17.18 11.24 -19.38
C ARG A 11 17.00 12.31 -20.46
N ASP A 12 15.79 12.81 -20.64
CA ASP A 12 15.44 13.84 -21.63
C ASP A 12 14.76 15.06 -20.98
N LEU A 13 15.44 15.66 -19.99
CA LEU A 13 14.90 16.81 -19.26
C LEU A 13 14.70 18.04 -20.16
N GLU A 14 15.64 18.30 -21.08
CA GLU A 14 15.59 19.45 -21.99
C GLU A 14 14.39 19.34 -22.96
N GLY A 15 14.15 18.17 -23.52
CA GLY A 15 12.98 17.90 -24.35
C GLY A 15 11.67 18.10 -23.57
N GLN A 16 11.62 17.61 -22.32
CA GLN A 16 10.43 17.75 -21.47
C GLN A 16 10.18 19.18 -21.00
N ILE A 17 11.23 19.98 -20.74
CA ILE A 17 11.11 21.40 -20.43
C ILE A 17 10.55 22.15 -21.63
N GLY A 18 11.13 21.95 -22.83
CA GLY A 18 10.65 22.60 -24.05
C GLY A 18 9.20 22.24 -24.39
N TYR A 19 8.81 20.99 -24.16
CA TYR A 19 7.42 20.57 -24.28
C TYR A 19 6.51 21.29 -23.26
N ALA A 20 6.92 21.41 -22.00
CA ALA A 20 6.13 22.09 -20.97
C ALA A 20 6.01 23.61 -21.22
N GLU A 21 7.07 24.26 -21.70
CA GLU A 21 7.06 25.67 -22.11
C GLU A 21 6.09 25.93 -23.26
N ALA A 22 6.12 25.07 -24.29
CA ALA A 22 5.20 25.15 -25.42
C ALA A 22 3.72 25.02 -24.99
N ASN A 23 3.47 24.32 -23.87
CA ASN A 23 2.15 24.17 -23.26
C ASN A 23 1.82 25.27 -22.23
N GLY A 24 2.66 26.30 -22.09
CA GLY A 24 2.41 27.46 -21.23
C GLY A 24 2.62 27.19 -19.74
N VAL A 25 3.37 26.15 -19.36
CA VAL A 25 3.67 25.87 -17.96
C VAL A 25 4.63 26.94 -17.41
N PRO A 26 4.23 27.72 -16.39
CA PRO A 26 5.12 28.71 -15.79
C PRO A 26 6.27 28.02 -15.05
N LEU A 27 7.49 28.56 -15.14
CA LEU A 27 8.69 28.00 -14.49
C LEU A 27 8.97 26.52 -14.88
N ALA A 28 8.72 26.16 -16.14
CA ALA A 28 8.92 24.81 -16.67
C ALA A 28 10.34 24.27 -16.37
N ASP A 29 11.35 25.13 -16.48
CA ASP A 29 12.76 24.88 -16.15
C ASP A 29 12.97 24.34 -14.72
N LYS A 30 12.07 24.68 -13.78
CA LYS A 30 12.11 24.23 -12.38
C LYS A 30 11.10 23.14 -12.09
N LEU A 31 9.89 23.25 -12.64
CA LEU A 31 8.79 22.33 -12.36
C LEU A 31 9.01 20.95 -12.98
N VAL A 32 9.61 20.88 -14.17
CA VAL A 32 9.83 19.60 -14.87
C VAL A 32 10.89 18.73 -14.17
N PRO A 33 12.08 19.25 -13.79
CA PRO A 33 13.03 18.48 -12.98
C PRO A 33 12.46 18.09 -11.62
N PHE A 34 11.72 18.99 -10.96
CA PHE A 34 11.09 18.73 -9.67
C PHE A 34 10.05 17.60 -9.76
N GLY A 35 9.15 17.67 -10.73
CA GLY A 35 8.11 16.66 -10.97
C GLY A 35 8.70 15.30 -11.35
N SER A 36 9.75 15.28 -12.17
CA SER A 36 10.46 14.05 -12.56
C SER A 36 11.20 13.42 -11.37
N GLY A 37 11.82 14.24 -10.52
CA GLY A 37 12.43 13.81 -9.27
C GLY A 37 11.39 13.24 -8.28
N MET A 38 10.25 13.91 -8.11
CA MET A 38 9.13 13.41 -7.30
C MET A 38 8.57 12.10 -7.84
N LEU A 39 8.40 11.96 -9.16
CA LEU A 39 7.95 10.71 -9.77
C LEU A 39 8.96 9.59 -9.56
N GLY A 40 10.27 9.90 -9.62
CA GLY A 40 11.34 8.97 -9.27
C GLY A 40 11.26 8.53 -7.81
N VAL A 41 11.21 9.48 -6.87
CA VAL A 41 11.07 9.21 -5.43
C VAL A 41 9.77 8.47 -5.11
N GLY A 42 8.67 8.79 -5.77
CA GLY A 42 7.37 8.12 -5.60
C GLY A 42 7.36 6.72 -6.20
N SER A 43 7.99 6.51 -7.36
CA SER A 43 8.19 5.19 -7.95
C SER A 43 9.07 4.33 -7.05
N ILE A 44 10.14 4.93 -6.50
CA ILE A 44 10.96 4.32 -5.47
C ILE A 44 10.11 4.08 -4.22
N GLY A 45 9.26 4.99 -3.76
CA GLY A 45 8.37 4.82 -2.60
C GLY A 45 7.35 3.69 -2.76
N VAL A 46 6.88 3.46 -3.98
CA VAL A 46 6.02 2.32 -4.34
C VAL A 46 6.82 1.02 -4.41
N LEU A 47 8.02 1.05 -5.00
CA LEU A 47 8.97 -0.07 -4.92
C LEU A 47 9.45 -0.32 -3.47
N LEU A 48 9.48 0.74 -2.68
CA LEU A 48 9.80 0.82 -1.27
C LEU A 48 8.53 0.80 -0.40
N TRP A 49 7.40 0.30 -0.94
CA TRP A 49 6.41 -0.44 -0.15
C TRP A 49 7.11 -1.73 0.36
N ARG A 50 8.21 -1.52 1.09
CA ARG A 50 9.45 -2.30 1.18
C ARG A 50 9.40 -3.33 2.27
N MET A 51 8.36 -3.26 3.09
CA MET A 51 8.19 -4.16 4.22
C MET A 51 6.76 -4.72 4.19
N PRO A 52 6.32 -5.32 3.06
CA PRO A 52 5.03 -6.00 3.01
C PRO A 52 4.97 -7.06 4.12
N VAL A 53 6.11 -7.68 4.43
CA VAL A 53 6.27 -8.60 5.55
C VAL A 53 6.05 -7.93 6.92
N LEU A 54 6.64 -6.76 7.20
CA LEU A 54 6.44 -6.09 8.50
C LEU A 54 5.04 -5.50 8.65
N ALA A 55 4.47 -4.94 7.58
CA ALA A 55 3.11 -4.43 7.58
C ALA A 55 2.09 -5.56 7.78
N ALA A 56 2.22 -6.64 7.00
CA ALA A 56 1.37 -7.81 7.14
C ALA A 56 1.58 -8.51 8.50
N GLY A 57 2.81 -8.54 9.01
CA GLY A 57 3.11 -9.05 10.35
C GLY A 57 2.40 -8.25 11.44
N ALA A 58 2.48 -6.92 11.39
CA ALA A 58 1.81 -6.04 12.35
C ALA A 58 0.28 -6.21 12.32
N VAL A 59 -0.32 -6.25 11.12
CA VAL A 59 -1.76 -6.47 10.95
C VAL A 59 -2.16 -7.86 11.45
N GLY A 60 -1.38 -8.89 11.13
CA GLY A 60 -1.64 -10.26 11.57
C GLY A 60 -1.60 -10.41 13.09
N SER A 61 -0.56 -9.85 13.74
CA SER A 61 -0.45 -9.83 15.20
C SER A 61 -1.60 -9.06 15.85
N PHE A 62 -2.00 -7.92 15.28
CA PHE A 62 -3.15 -7.16 15.78
C PHE A 62 -4.44 -7.97 15.70
N LEU A 63 -4.73 -8.58 14.55
CA LEU A 63 -5.94 -9.40 14.36
C LEU A 63 -5.97 -10.60 15.31
N LEU A 64 -4.83 -11.28 15.51
CA LEU A 64 -4.73 -12.41 16.45
C LEU A 64 -4.99 -12.01 17.90
N GLY A 65 -4.53 -10.83 18.32
CA GLY A 65 -4.74 -10.34 19.69
C GLY A 65 -6.16 -9.80 19.93
N VAL A 66 -6.70 -9.02 18.98
CA VAL A 66 -7.95 -8.29 19.19
C VAL A 66 -9.19 -9.10 18.82
N THR A 67 -9.11 -9.97 17.81
CA THR A 67 -10.31 -10.65 17.28
C THR A 67 -10.98 -11.56 18.31
N PRO A 68 -10.25 -12.39 19.07
CA PRO A 68 -10.89 -13.24 20.09
C PRO A 68 -11.46 -12.47 21.29
N THR A 69 -10.97 -11.25 21.53
CA THR A 69 -11.39 -10.44 22.67
C THR A 69 -12.51 -9.47 22.32
N MET A 70 -12.55 -8.95 21.09
CA MET A 70 -13.60 -8.04 20.64
C MET A 70 -14.78 -8.73 19.97
N HIS A 71 -14.59 -9.90 19.36
CA HIS A 71 -15.64 -10.68 18.72
C HIS A 71 -15.82 -12.02 19.42
N ASP A 72 -16.08 -11.93 20.72
CA ASP A 72 -16.24 -13.07 21.64
C ASP A 72 -17.63 -13.71 21.51
N PHE A 73 -17.89 -14.32 20.35
CA PHE A 73 -19.19 -14.92 20.08
C PHE A 73 -19.48 -16.16 20.95
N TRP A 74 -18.46 -16.81 21.52
CA TRP A 74 -18.66 -18.03 22.32
C TRP A 74 -19.16 -17.73 23.74
N ASN A 75 -18.98 -16.51 24.24
CA ASN A 75 -19.51 -16.07 25.52
C ASN A 75 -20.80 -15.23 25.39
N GLU A 76 -21.29 -14.96 24.18
CA GLU A 76 -22.53 -14.20 23.95
C GLU A 76 -23.78 -15.06 24.18
N GLU A 77 -24.70 -14.57 25.02
CA GLU A 77 -25.91 -15.28 25.42
C GLU A 77 -27.08 -14.99 24.47
N ASP A 78 -27.16 -13.78 23.92
CA ASP A 78 -28.21 -13.40 22.97
C ASP A 78 -27.94 -14.01 21.58
N ASP A 79 -28.90 -14.79 21.08
CA ASP A 79 -28.72 -15.51 19.82
C ASP A 79 -28.56 -14.59 18.61
N GLN A 80 -29.16 -13.39 18.60
CA GLN A 80 -28.99 -12.44 17.50
C GLN A 80 -27.61 -11.80 17.54
N GLN A 81 -27.18 -11.33 18.71
CA GLN A 81 -25.86 -10.74 18.89
C GLN A 81 -24.74 -11.77 18.66
N ARG A 82 -24.94 -13.03 19.06
CA ARG A 82 -23.99 -14.12 18.79
C ARG A 82 -23.71 -14.28 17.31
N GLN A 83 -24.73 -14.19 16.45
CA GLN A 83 -24.56 -14.28 15.00
C GLN A 83 -23.80 -13.07 14.43
N VAL A 84 -24.04 -11.87 14.99
CA VAL A 84 -23.31 -10.65 14.61
C VAL A 84 -21.83 -10.78 14.98
N GLU A 85 -21.51 -11.19 16.20
CA GLU A 85 -20.12 -11.37 16.65
C GLU A 85 -19.42 -12.48 15.88
N LEU A 86 -20.10 -13.61 15.62
CA LEU A 86 -19.56 -14.68 14.80
C LEU A 86 -19.23 -14.19 13.38
N TYR A 87 -20.11 -13.38 12.79
CA TYR A 87 -19.87 -12.81 11.47
C TYR A 87 -18.61 -11.91 11.45
N GLN A 88 -18.45 -11.03 12.44
CA GLN A 88 -17.27 -10.17 12.54
C GLN A 88 -15.99 -10.97 12.82
N PHE A 89 -16.08 -12.00 13.68
CA PHE A 89 -14.97 -12.91 13.95
C PHE A 89 -14.51 -13.60 12.65
N VAL A 90 -15.42 -14.21 11.91
CA VAL A 90 -15.12 -14.90 10.64
C VAL A 90 -14.57 -13.92 9.61
N LYS A 91 -15.10 -12.70 9.53
CA LYS A 91 -14.57 -11.64 8.65
C LYS A 91 -13.11 -11.32 8.97
N ASN A 92 -12.77 -11.14 10.24
CA ASN A 92 -11.39 -10.90 10.65
C ASN A 92 -10.48 -12.11 10.37
N VAL A 93 -10.98 -13.34 10.50
CA VAL A 93 -10.25 -14.56 10.11
C VAL A 93 -9.96 -14.61 8.61
N VAL A 94 -10.93 -14.22 7.76
CA VAL A 94 -10.73 -14.13 6.30
C VAL A 94 -9.65 -13.09 5.97
N ILE A 95 -9.69 -11.93 6.62
CA ILE A 95 -8.68 -10.88 6.46
C ILE A 95 -7.31 -11.39 6.93
N LEU A 96 -7.24 -12.09 8.07
CA LEU A 96 -6.01 -12.70 8.55
C LEU A 96 -5.45 -13.71 7.54
N GLY A 97 -6.30 -14.49 6.86
CA GLY A 97 -5.89 -15.38 5.77
C GLY A 97 -5.23 -14.62 4.61
N ALA A 98 -5.81 -13.49 4.18
CA ALA A 98 -5.21 -12.63 3.15
C ALA A 98 -3.87 -12.01 3.61
N VAL A 99 -3.76 -11.64 4.88
CA VAL A 99 -2.53 -11.13 5.50
C VAL A 99 -1.44 -12.20 5.54
N ILE A 100 -1.79 -13.45 5.86
CA ILE A 100 -0.86 -14.59 5.83
C ILE A 100 -0.37 -14.86 4.41
N ASP A 101 -1.26 -14.80 3.41
CA ASP A 101 -0.87 -14.96 2.02
C ASP A 101 0.08 -13.83 1.57
N LEU A 102 -0.20 -12.59 1.97
CA LEU A 102 0.70 -11.46 1.73
C LEU A 102 2.05 -11.61 2.43
N LEU A 103 2.06 -12.09 3.68
CA LEU A 103 3.28 -12.44 4.42
C LEU A 103 4.09 -13.49 3.66
N ARG A 104 3.43 -14.55 3.20
CA ARG A 104 4.06 -15.63 2.43
C ARG A 104 4.69 -15.10 1.15
N GLN A 105 3.94 -14.36 0.34
CA GLN A 105 4.44 -13.76 -0.90
C GLN A 105 5.61 -12.81 -0.65
N GLY A 106 5.56 -12.03 0.45
CA GLY A 106 6.64 -11.13 0.84
C GLY A 106 7.90 -11.85 1.32
N LEU A 107 7.76 -13.03 1.93
CA LEU A 107 8.88 -13.89 2.37
C LEU A 107 9.50 -14.68 1.21
N GLU A 108 8.71 -15.12 0.22
CA GLU A 108 9.21 -15.84 -0.97
C GLU A 108 10.03 -14.95 -1.92
N GLN A 109 9.96 -13.62 -1.78
CA GLN A 109 10.67 -12.63 -2.60
C GLN A 109 12.06 -12.22 -2.05
N HIS A 110 12.50 -12.78 -0.93
CA HIS A 110 13.78 -12.50 -0.26
C HIS A 110 14.57 -13.77 0.02
#